data_AF-A0A0A0VCP2-F1
#
_entry.id   AF-A0A0A0VCP2-F1
#
_cell.length_a   1.000
_cell.length_b   1.000
_cell.length_c   1.000
_cell.angle_alpha   90.00
_cell.angle_beta   90.00
_cell.angle_gamma   90.00
#
_symmetry.space_group_name_H-M   'P 1'
#
loop_
_entity.id
_entity.type
_entity.pdbx_description
1 polymer ?
#
loop_
_entity_poly.entity_id
_entity_poly.type
_entity_poly.pdbx_seq_one_letter_code
_entity_poly.pdbx_strand_id
1 'polypeptide(L)' 'VCSIAAGGATALATGHSQAGLSAWYLSMYLHKEAHGRLGFFGYDLQDQCGATNVFSIASDEGCIGECRGANYPNYAMN' A
#
# COMPACT_ATOMS: atom_id res chain seq x y z
N VAL A 1 10.44 3.05 -4.51
CA VAL A 1 10.46 3.97 -5.67
C VAL A 1 9.44 3.58 -6.73
N CYS A 2 9.45 2.34 -7.25
CA CYS A 2 8.46 1.89 -8.25
C CYS A 2 7.00 2.05 -7.76
N SER A 3 6.74 1.74 -6.48
CA SER A 3 5.42 1.89 -5.86
C SER A 3 4.91 3.33 -5.75
N ILE A 4 5.79 4.28 -5.43
CA ILE A 4 5.46 5.71 -5.41
C ILE A 4 5.01 6.16 -6.80
N ALA A 5 5.72 5.74 -7.86
CA ALA A 5 5.37 6.10 -9.23
C ALA A 5 4.04 5.47 -9.67
N ALA A 6 3.83 4.19 -9.38
CA ALA A 6 2.57 3.50 -9.68
C ALA A 6 1.39 4.12 -8.93
N GLY A 7 1.50 4.28 -7.61
CA GLY A 7 0.47 4.88 -6.78
C GLY A 7 0.17 6.33 -7.15
N GLY A 8 1.20 7.13 -7.45
CA GLY A 8 1.07 8.50 -7.92
C GLY A 8 0.35 8.59 -9.27
N ALA A 9 0.73 7.76 -10.25
CA ALA A 9 0.07 7.74 -11.56
C ALA A 9 -1.42 7.36 -11.45
N THR A 10 -1.76 6.36 -10.63
CA THR A 10 -3.16 5.96 -10.42
C THR A 10 -3.95 7.03 -9.65
N ALA A 11 -3.36 7.66 -8.65
CA ALA A 11 -4.00 8.77 -7.93
C ALA A 11 -4.27 9.96 -8.86
N LEU A 12 -3.32 10.32 -9.74
CA LEU A 12 -3.49 11.38 -10.73
C LEU A 12 -4.59 11.03 -11.76
N ALA A 13 -4.63 9.78 -12.21
CA ALA A 13 -5.64 9.34 -13.18
C ALA A 13 -7.06 9.31 -12.61
N THR A 14 -7.21 9.02 -11.31
CA THR A 14 -8.51 8.82 -10.66
C THR A 14 -8.97 9.98 -9.81
N GLY A 15 -8.07 10.88 -9.42
CA GLY A 15 -8.33 11.91 -8.41
C GLY A 15 -8.64 11.32 -7.02
N HIS A 16 -8.24 10.08 -6.73
CA HIS A 16 -8.62 9.38 -5.49
C HIS A 16 -7.42 8.68 -4.84
N SER A 17 -7.09 9.06 -3.60
CA SER A 17 -5.94 8.55 -2.85
C SER A 17 -5.98 7.04 -2.61
N GLN A 18 -7.13 6.47 -2.22
CA GLN A 18 -7.24 5.01 -2.01
C GLN A 18 -7.01 4.19 -3.29
N ALA A 19 -7.36 4.72 -4.47
CA ALA A 19 -7.04 4.04 -5.72
C ALA A 19 -5.52 4.05 -5.96
N GLY A 20 -4.84 5.17 -5.65
CA GLY A 20 -3.38 5.24 -5.63
C GLY A 20 -2.75 4.27 -4.63
N LEU A 21 -3.30 4.15 -3.42
CA LEU A 21 -2.82 3.22 -2.40
C LEU A 21 -3.01 1.75 -2.82
N SER A 22 -4.12 1.42 -3.50
CA SER A 22 -4.32 0.10 -4.09
C SER A 22 -3.24 -0.22 -5.15
N ALA A 23 -2.92 0.75 -6.01
CA ALA A 23 -1.86 0.60 -7.01
C ALA A 23 -0.46 0.50 -6.41
N TRP A 24 -0.20 1.15 -5.28
CA TRP A 24 1.03 0.95 -4.50
C TRP A 24 1.20 -0.52 -4.16
N TYR A 25 0.20 -1.15 -3.53
CA TYR A 25 0.29 -2.55 -3.10
C TYR A 25 0.37 -3.52 -4.27
N LEU A 26 -0.39 -3.28 -5.35
CA LEU A 26 -0.28 -4.06 -6.57
C LEU A 26 1.14 -4.02 -7.15
N SER A 27 1.78 -2.86 -7.17
CA SER A 27 3.15 -2.73 -7.66
C SER A 27 4.15 -3.53 -6.83
N MET A 28 3.93 -3.70 -5.53
CA MET A 28 4.79 -4.49 -4.65
C MET A 28 4.65 -5.98 -4.94
N TYR A 29 3.43 -6.47 -5.20
CA TYR A 29 3.22 -7.86 -5.62
C TYR A 29 3.88 -8.15 -6.97
N LEU A 30 3.66 -7.28 -7.97
CA LEU A 30 4.25 -7.44 -9.29
C LEU A 30 5.78 -7.37 -9.23
N HIS A 31 6.35 -6.46 -8.42
CA HIS A 31 7.79 -6.36 -8.26
C HIS A 31 8.37 -7.64 -7.63
N LYS A 32 7.73 -8.15 -6.57
CA LYS A 32 8.15 -9.36 -5.87
C LYS A 32 8.21 -10.55 -6.82
N GLU A 33 7.15 -10.76 -7.61
CA GLU A 33 7.09 -11.86 -8.58
C GLU A 33 8.03 -11.65 -9.77
N ALA A 34 8.16 -10.43 -10.29
CA ALA A 34 9.02 -10.14 -11.44
C ALA A 34 10.52 -10.35 -11.16
N HIS A 35 10.96 -10.13 -9.92
CA HIS A 35 12.39 -10.15 -9.56
C HIS A 35 12.77 -11.22 -8.53
N GLY A 36 11.80 -11.97 -8.00
CA GLY A 36 12.01 -12.97 -6.95
C GLY A 36 12.49 -12.38 -5.63
N ARG A 37 12.40 -11.06 -5.46
CA ARG A 37 12.80 -10.31 -4.26
C ARG A 37 12.01 -9.01 -4.16
N LEU A 38 12.01 -8.41 -2.97
CA LEU A 38 11.42 -7.09 -2.76
C LEU A 38 12.33 -6.19 -1.91
N GLY A 39 12.11 -6.14 -0.59
CA GLY A 39 12.89 -5.35 0.35
C GLY A 39 13.63 -6.20 1.39
N PHE A 40 13.98 -5.59 2.52
CA PHE A 40 14.58 -6.28 3.66
C PHE A 40 13.57 -7.20 4.36
N PHE A 41 14.03 -7.94 5.38
CA PHE A 41 13.18 -8.86 6.13
C PHE A 41 12.02 -8.14 6.85
N GLY A 42 10.77 -8.47 6.50
CA GLY A 42 9.59 -7.82 7.06
C GLY A 42 9.21 -6.49 6.39
N TYR A 43 9.93 -6.07 5.34
CA TYR A 43 9.62 -4.87 4.56
C TYR A 43 8.18 -4.86 4.06
N ASP A 44 7.68 -6.01 3.61
CA ASP A 44 6.37 -6.13 2.97
C ASP A 44 5.24 -6.45 3.95
N LEU A 45 5.42 -6.27 5.27
CA LEU A 45 4.35 -6.51 6.25
C LEU A 45 3.10 -5.69 5.91
N GLN A 46 3.26 -4.39 5.70
CA GLN A 46 2.14 -3.54 5.30
C GLN A 46 1.64 -3.88 3.90
N ASP A 47 2.54 -4.28 2.99
CA ASP A 47 2.17 -4.55 1.61
C ASP A 47 1.38 -5.85 1.45
N GLN A 48 1.65 -6.88 2.27
CA GLN A 48 0.88 -8.12 2.30
C GLN A 48 -0.51 -7.92 2.91
N CYS A 49 -0.64 -7.08 3.93
CA CYS A 49 -1.95 -6.68 4.48
C CYS A 49 -2.66 -5.61 3.63
N GLY A 50 -1.92 -4.97 2.71
CA GLY A 50 -2.33 -3.71 2.09
C GLY A 50 -3.60 -3.83 1.27
N ALA A 51 -3.67 -4.82 0.37
CA ALA A 51 -4.80 -4.97 -0.54
C ALA A 51 -6.15 -5.21 0.18
N THR A 52 -6.16 -5.97 1.27
CA THR A 52 -7.38 -6.20 2.06
C THR A 52 -7.77 -4.95 2.83
N ASN A 53 -6.79 -4.18 3.31
CA ASN A 53 -7.02 -3.07 4.22
C ASN A 53 -7.23 -1.72 3.50
N VAL A 54 -7.07 -1.62 2.17
CA VAL A 54 -7.33 -0.37 1.42
C VAL A 54 -8.81 0.02 1.51
N PHE A 55 -9.73 -0.89 1.28
CA PHE A 55 -11.17 -0.61 1.28
C PHE A 55 -11.91 -1.25 2.45
N SER A 56 -11.19 -1.78 3.43
CA SER A 56 -11.80 -2.29 4.65
C SER A 56 -12.52 -1.17 5.41
N ILE A 57 -13.57 -1.56 6.11
CA ILE A 57 -14.34 -0.72 7.03
C ILE A 57 -14.33 -1.30 8.45
N ALA A 58 -13.49 -2.31 8.71
CA ALA A 58 -13.29 -2.89 10.03
C ALA A 58 -12.54 -1.93 10.96
N SER A 59 -12.62 -2.17 12.27
CA SER A 59 -12.20 -1.26 13.35
C SER A 59 -10.83 -0.63 13.17
N ASP A 60 -9.82 -1.46 12.94
CA ASP A 60 -8.40 -1.13 12.95
C ASP A 60 -7.77 -1.28 11.55
N GLU A 61 -8.60 -1.57 10.55
CA GLU A 61 -8.20 -1.66 9.14
C GLU A 61 -8.71 -0.48 8.33
N GLY A 62 -9.93 0.00 8.59
CA GLY A 62 -10.60 1.00 7.77
C GLY A 62 -10.16 2.43 8.08
N CYS A 63 -9.43 3.06 7.16
CA CYS A 63 -9.07 4.47 7.23
C CYS A 63 -8.79 5.04 5.84
N ILE A 64 -9.26 6.25 5.55
CA ILE A 64 -8.91 6.97 4.31
C ILE A 64 -7.42 7.32 4.30
N GLY A 65 -6.80 7.26 3.13
CA GLY A 65 -5.34 7.34 2.97
C GLY A 65 -4.73 8.60 3.58
N GLU A 66 -5.43 9.72 3.50
CA GLU A 66 -5.05 11.02 4.06
C GLU A 66 -5.04 11.05 5.59
N CYS A 67 -5.83 10.18 6.24
CA CYS A 67 -5.92 10.09 7.70
C CYS A 67 -5.06 8.96 8.30
N ARG A 68 -4.46 8.12 7.45
CA ARG A 68 -3.48 7.13 7.91
C ARG A 68 -2.18 7.82 8.33
N GLY A 69 -1.38 7.14 9.13
CA GLY A 69 -0.08 7.64 9.55
C GLY A 69 0.73 6.56 10.24
N ALA A 70 1.83 6.95 10.89
CA ALA A 70 2.73 6.02 11.55
C ALA A 70 2.08 5.20 12.70
N ASN A 71 0.90 5.60 13.19
CA ASN A 71 0.15 4.85 14.19
C ASN A 71 -0.96 3.96 13.61
N TYR A 72 -1.13 3.92 12.28
CA TYR A 72 -2.01 2.95 11.64
C TYR A 72 -1.36 1.55 11.78
N PRO A 73 -2.10 0.49 12.21
CA PRO A 73 -1.48 -0.73 12.74
C PRO A 73 -0.43 -1.38 11.83
N ASN A 74 -0.71 -1.48 10.53
CA ASN A 74 0.20 -2.09 9.58
C ASN A 74 1.43 -1.22 9.26
N TYR A 75 1.39 0.09 9.54
CA TYR A 75 2.44 1.06 9.19
C TYR A 75 3.38 1.38 10.37
N ALA A 76 3.12 0.78 11.54
CA ALA A 76 3.79 1.14 12.78
C ALA A 76 5.23 0.62 12.90
N MET A 77 5.66 -0.24 11.98
CA MET A 77 6.97 -0.89 12.05
C MET A 77 7.85 -0.65 10.82
N ASN A 78 7.26 -0.60 9.61
CA ASN A 78 7.96 -0.44 8.34
C ASN A 78 7.06 0.20 7.29
#